data_AF-A0A942MB74-F1
#
_entry.id   AF-A0A942MB74-F1
#
_cell.length_a   1.000
_cell.length_b   1.000
_cell.length_c   1.000
_cell.angle_alpha   90.00
_cell.angle_beta   90.00
_cell.angle_gamma   90.00
#
_symmetry.space_group_name_H-M   'P 1'
#
loop_
_entity.id
_entity.type
_entity.pdbx_description
1 polymer ?
#
loop_
_entity_poly.entity_id
_entity_poly.type
_entity_poly.pdbx_seq_one_letter_code
_entity_poly.pdbx_strand_id
1 'polypeptide(L)' 'MLDNNILFEANDQIALITAITMTDVTTKKLKLYAGLAKDQEVRDFFVSRAEMIKKVNSSLRKELDRVGGR' A
#
# COMPACT_ATOMS: atom_id res chain seq x y z
N MET A 1 13.45 5.24 31.18
CA MET A 1 13.07 4.13 30.28
C MET A 1 12.13 4.71 29.25
N LEU A 2 12.38 4.51 27.95
CA LEU A 2 11.36 4.81 26.95
C LEU A 2 10.13 3.96 27.28
N ASP A 3 8.96 4.59 27.31
CA ASP A 3 7.69 3.89 27.53
C ASP A 3 7.53 2.87 26.39
N ASN A 4 7.40 1.58 26.73
CA ASN A 4 7.30 0.51 25.75
C ASN A 4 6.17 0.79 24.74
N ASN A 5 5.12 1.50 25.16
CA ASN A 5 4.02 1.90 24.30
C ASN A 5 4.47 2.81 23.15
N ILE A 6 5.36 3.77 23.41
CA ILE A 6 5.89 4.69 22.38
C ILE A 6 6.74 3.91 21.36
N LEU A 7 7.49 2.90 21.81
CA LEU A 7 8.29 2.05 20.93
C LEU A 7 7.41 1.14 20.05
N PHE A 8 6.31 0.61 20.58
CA PHE A 8 5.35 -0.16 19.79
C PHE A 8 4.64 0.72 18.76
N GLU A 9 4.16 1.90 19.14
CA GLU A 9 3.51 2.84 18.21
C GLU A 9 4.47 3.29 17.09
N ALA A 10 5.74 3.58 17.41
CA ALA A 10 6.73 3.93 16.40
C ALA A 10 7.01 2.77 15.42
N ASN A 11 7.09 1.54 15.91
CA ASN A 11 7.26 0.36 15.06
C ASN A 11 6.05 0.13 14.16
N ASP A 12 4.84 0.30 14.67
CA ASP A 12 3.60 0.19 13.89
C ASP A 12 3.54 1.25 12.78
N GLN A 13 3.94 2.49 13.08
CA GLN A 13 4.06 3.55 12.06
C GLN A 13 5.08 3.18 10.96
N ILE A 14 6.25 2.68 11.32
CA ILE A 14 7.29 2.24 10.36
C ILE A 14 6.76 1.10 9.48
N ALA A 15 6.08 0.11 10.08
CA ALA A 15 5.49 -1.01 9.35
C ALA A 15 4.41 -0.53 8.36
N LEU A 16 3.54 0.39 8.78
CA LEU A 16 2.51 0.99 7.93
C LEU A 16 3.11 1.78 6.77
N ILE A 17 4.10 2.65 7.02
CA ILE A 17 4.80 3.42 5.98
C ILE A 17 5.45 2.49 4.95
N THR A 18 6.08 1.41 5.42
CA THR A 18 6.70 0.40 4.55
C THR A 18 5.64 -0.29 3.68
N ALA A 19 4.53 -0.74 4.27
CA ALA A 19 3.44 -1.38 3.54
C ALA A 19 2.79 -0.44 2.51
N ILE A 20 2.58 0.83 2.85
CA ILE A 20 2.07 1.87 1.94
C ILE A 20 3.03 2.04 0.76
N THR A 21 4.33 2.17 1.04
CA THR A 21 5.34 2.34 -0.02
C THR A 21 5.39 1.14 -0.96
N MET A 22 5.36 -0.08 -0.41
CA MET A 22 5.35 -1.31 -1.22
C MET A 22 4.10 -1.41 -2.10
N THR A 23 2.93 -1.10 -1.55
CA THR A 23 1.66 -1.18 -2.28
C THR A 23 1.56 -0.09 -3.37
N ASP A 24 2.13 1.10 -3.14
CA ASP A 24 2.24 2.15 -4.16
C ASP A 24 3.14 1.73 -5.34
N VAL A 25 4.33 1.20 -5.04
CA VAL A 25 5.25 0.68 -6.07
C VAL A 25 4.61 -0.45 -6.85
N THR A 26 3.93 -1.37 -6.16
CA THR A 26 3.27 -2.52 -6.78
C THR A 26 2.13 -2.08 -7.71
N THR A 27 1.31 -1.12 -7.27
CA THR A 27 0.25 -0.53 -8.09
C THR A 27 0.80 0.11 -9.37
N LYS A 28 1.92 0.83 -9.29
CA LYS A 28 2.57 1.42 -10.47
C LYS A 28 3.10 0.35 -11.44
N LYS A 29 3.71 -0.72 -10.92
CA LYS A 29 4.19 -1.85 -11.74
C LYS A 29 3.05 -2.57 -12.45
N LEU A 30 1.94 -2.83 -11.75
CA LEU A 30 0.77 -3.46 -12.36
C LEU A 30 0.19 -2.61 -13.50
N LYS A 31 0.09 -1.29 -13.31
CA LYS A 31 -0.34 -0.38 -14.39
C LYS A 31 0.61 -0.37 -15.58
N LEU A 32 1.92 -0.42 -15.34
CA LEU A 32 2.92 -0.56 -16.40
C LEU A 32 2.71 -1.86 -17.19
N TYR A 33 2.55 -2.99 -16.49
CA TYR A 33 2.30 -4.28 -17.15
C TYR A 33 0.99 -4.30 -17.93
N ALA A 34 -0.07 -3.67 -17.42
CA ALA A 34 -1.31 -3.49 -18.16
C ALA A 34 -1.10 -2.70 -19.47
N GLY A 35 -0.30 -1.62 -19.42
CA GLY A 35 0.00 -0.80 -20.61
C GLY A 35 0.87 -1.52 -21.66
N LEU A 36 1.70 -2.49 -21.24
CA LEU A 36 2.53 -3.30 -22.12
C LEU A 36 1.80 -4.55 -22.65
N ALA A 37 0.67 -4.94 -22.03
CA ALA A 37 -0.08 -6.12 -22.43
C ALA A 37 -0.75 -5.92 -23.79
N LYS A 38 -0.46 -6.86 -24.71
CA LYS A 38 -1.10 -6.96 -26.03
C LYS A 38 -2.47 -7.61 -25.97
N ASP A 39 -2.63 -8.55 -25.04
CA ASP A 39 -3.86 -9.30 -24.81
C ASP A 39 -4.78 -8.55 -23.83
N GLN A 40 -6.09 -8.51 -24.15
CA GLN A 40 -7.08 -7.78 -23.38
C GLN A 40 -7.36 -8.42 -22.01
N GLU A 41 -7.42 -9.75 -21.92
CA GLU A 41 -7.64 -10.45 -20.65
C GLU A 41 -6.46 -10.23 -19.69
N VAL A 42 -5.23 -10.27 -20.22
CA VAL A 42 -4.02 -9.99 -19.46
C VAL A 42 -4.00 -8.53 -18.97
N ARG A 43 -4.44 -7.59 -19.81
CA ARG A 43 -4.57 -6.19 -19.42
C ARG A 43 -5.58 -6.01 -18.28
N ASP A 44 -6.76 -6.59 -18.42
CA ASP A 44 -7.83 -6.49 -17.44
C ASP A 44 -7.45 -7.14 -16.10
N PHE A 45 -6.72 -8.25 -16.14
CA PHE A 45 -6.13 -8.86 -14.95
C PHE A 45 -5.24 -7.86 -14.20
N PHE A 46 -4.28 -7.22 -14.88
CA PHE A 46 -3.37 -6.29 -14.21
C PHE A 46 -4.08 -5.01 -13.72
N VAL A 47 -5.05 -4.49 -14.47
CA VAL A 47 -5.86 -3.34 -14.05
C VAL A 47 -6.66 -3.67 -12.79
N SER A 48 -7.37 -4.80 -12.78
CA SER A 48 -8.14 -5.26 -11.62
C SER A 48 -7.28 -5.43 -10.37
N ARG A 49 -6.08 -6.01 -10.53
CA ARG A 49 -5.12 -6.13 -9.41
C ARG A 49 -4.62 -4.78 -8.93
N ALA A 50 -4.33 -3.84 -9.84
CA ALA A 50 -3.90 -2.49 -9.46
C ALA A 50 -4.98 -1.75 -8.65
N GLU A 51 -6.25 -1.90 -9.01
CA GLU A 51 -7.38 -1.31 -8.28
C GLU A 51 -7.55 -1.92 -6.89
N MET A 52 -7.43 -3.25 -6.78
CA MET A 52 -7.47 -3.94 -5.49
C MET A 52 -6.38 -3.43 -4.55
N ILE A 53 -5.13 -3.35 -5.02
CA ILE A 53 -4.01 -2.88 -4.19
C ILE A 53 -4.16 -1.39 -3.84
N LYS A 54 -4.70 -0.57 -4.73
CA LYS A 54 -4.99 0.84 -4.44
C LYS A 54 -5.99 0.99 -3.28
N LYS A 55 -7.01 0.12 -3.21
CA LYS A 55 -7.96 0.09 -2.08
C LYS A 55 -7.27 -0.29 -0.78
N VAL A 56 -6.40 -1.32 -0.80
CA VAL A 56 -5.59 -1.71 0.37
C VAL A 56 -4.69 -0.56 0.83
N ASN A 57 -3.97 0.09 -0.09
CA ASN A 57 -3.12 1.24 0.22
C ASN A 57 -3.92 2.39 0.88
N SER A 58 -5.13 2.66 0.38
CA SER A 58 -6.02 3.67 0.96
C SER A 58 -6.43 3.33 2.40
N SER A 59 -6.69 2.06 2.70
CA SER A 59 -6.97 1.60 4.06
C SER A 59 -5.74 1.71 4.98
N LEU A 60 -4.55 1.37 4.48
CA LEU A 60 -3.30 1.51 5.24
C LEU A 60 -3.00 2.97 5.59
N ARG A 61 -3.25 3.90 4.66
CA ARG A 61 -3.09 5.35 4.90
C ARG A 61 -4.04 5.85 6.00
N LYS A 62 -5.31 5.44 5.97
CA LYS A 62 -6.27 5.76 7.04
C LYS A 62 -5.81 5.23 8.40
N GLU A 63 -5.22 4.04 8.42
CA GLU A 63 -4.67 3.47 9.65
C GLU A 63 -3.43 4.24 10.13
N LEU A 64 -2.54 4.64 9.23
CA LEU A 64 -1.40 5.50 9.58
C LEU A 64 -1.86 6.85 10.15
N ASP A 65 -2.88 7.48 9.56
CA ASP A 65 -3.45 8.72 10.07
C ASP A 65 -4.04 8.54 11.48
N ARG A 66 -4.64 7.37 11.76
CA ARG A 66 -5.17 7.02 13.09
C ARG A 66 -4.07 6.85 14.14
N VAL A 67 -2.92 6.30 13.75
CA VAL A 67 -1.77 6.09 14.63
C VAL A 67 -0.94 7.36 14.81
N GLY A 68 -0.84 8.21 13.78
CA GLY A 68 -0.04 9.45 13.81
C GLY A 68 -0.80 10.70 14.27
N GLY A 69 -2.14 10.69 14.24
CA GLY A 69 -2.99 11.82 14.61
C GLY A 69 -3.48 11.83 16.06
N ARG A 70 -2.82 11.10 16.96
CA ARG A 70 -3.04 11.18 18.42
C ARG A 70 -2.30 12.35 19.03
#